data_AF-A0A820KN47-F1
#
_entry.id   AF-A0A820KN47-F1
#
_cell.length_a   1.000
_cell.length_b   1.000
_cell.length_c   1.000
_cell.angle_alpha   90.00
_cell.angle_beta   90.00
_cell.angle_gamma   90.00
#
_symmetry.space_group_name_H-M   'P 1'
#
loop_
_entity.id
_entity.type
_entity.pdbx_description
1 polymer ?
#
loop_
_entity_poly.entity_id
_entity_poly.type
_entity_poly.pdbx_seq_one_letter_code
_entity_poly.pdbx_strand_id
1 'polypeptide(L)'
;MITKFILISIGAIVAIAFGLGIIIGHFAIKKTTSSTTGKYDYLTRNADQQNYQTFISSIQSANIEANLKDLTSRPHMAGLPEDLASAIVIEQRWINDGLKVTKPK
;
A
#
# COMPACT_ATOMS: atom_id res chain seq x y z
N MET A 1 -42.05 -25.77 -36.25
CA MET A 1 -41.54 -26.29 -34.96
C MET A 1 -40.02 -26.50 -34.97
N ILE A 2 -39.46 -27.10 -36.02
CA ILE A 2 -38.02 -27.46 -36.14
C ILE A 2 -37.05 -26.28 -35.94
N THR A 3 -37.34 -25.11 -36.53
CA THR A 3 -36.48 -23.92 -36.42
C THR A 3 -36.33 -23.39 -34.98
N LYS A 4 -37.37 -23.56 -34.14
CA LYS A 4 -37.34 -23.14 -32.73
C LYS A 4 -36.42 -24.05 -31.90
N PHE A 5 -36.39 -25.35 -32.20
CA PHE A 5 -35.49 -26.30 -31.53
C PHE A 5 -34.02 -26.07 -31.90
N ILE A 6 -33.74 -25.67 -33.15
CA ILE A 6 -32.38 -25.33 -33.61
C ILE A 6 -31.87 -24.09 -32.86
N LEU A 7 -32.68 -23.04 -32.70
CA LEU A 7 -32.29 -21.83 -31.99
C LEU A 7 -32.02 -22.09 -30.49
N ILE A 8 -32.82 -22.94 -29.85
CA ILE A 8 -32.63 -23.33 -28.44
C ILE A 8 -31.33 -24.14 -28.27
N SER A 9 -31.05 -25.07 -29.19
CA SER A 9 -29.81 -25.87 -29.20
C SER A 9 -28.56 -24.99 -29.32
N ILE A 10 -28.58 -24.03 -30.25
CA ILE A 10 -27.46 -23.09 -30.45
C ILE A 10 -27.28 -22.21 -29.21
N GLY A 11 -28.38 -21.73 -28.61
CA GLY A 11 -28.32 -20.93 -27.39
C GLY A 11 -27.71 -21.68 -26.20
N ALA A 12 -28.04 -22.98 -26.05
CA ALA A 12 -27.49 -23.81 -24.98
C ALA A 12 -25.97 -24.02 -25.14
N ILE A 13 -25.50 -24.26 -26.37
CA ILE A 13 -24.06 -24.45 -26.65
C ILE A 13 -23.27 -23.16 -26.37
N VAL A 14 -23.81 -22.01 -26.77
CA VAL A 14 -23.19 -20.70 -26.52
C VAL A 14 -23.10 -20.40 -25.03
N ALA A 15 -24.15 -20.69 -24.25
CA ALA A 15 -24.16 -20.47 -22.81
C ALA A 15 -23.11 -21.33 -22.08
N ILE A 16 -22.96 -22.59 -22.50
CA ILE A 16 -21.96 -23.50 -21.92
C ILE A 16 -20.54 -23.04 -22.26
N ALA A 17 -20.27 -22.68 -23.52
CA ALA A 17 -18.97 -22.17 -23.94
C ALA A 17 -18.60 -20.85 -23.22
N PHE A 18 -19.57 -19.96 -23.02
CA PHE A 18 -19.37 -18.70 -22.31
C PHE A 18 -19.11 -18.93 -20.81
N GLY A 19 -19.86 -19.81 -20.17
CA GLY A 19 -19.65 -20.18 -18.76
C GLY A 19 -18.27 -20.80 -18.53
N LEU A 20 -17.86 -21.74 -19.39
CA LEU A 20 -16.53 -22.34 -19.32
C LEU A 20 -15.42 -21.31 -19.59
N GLY A 21 -15.62 -20.40 -20.53
CA GLY A 21 -14.69 -19.30 -20.80
C GLY A 21 -14.48 -18.38 -19.60
N ILE A 22 -15.54 -18.04 -18.87
CA ILE A 22 -15.45 -17.22 -17.63
C ILE A 22 -14.69 -17.98 -16.53
N ILE A 23 -14.99 -19.26 -16.33
CA ILE A 23 -14.32 -20.07 -15.30
C ILE A 23 -12.83 -20.19 -15.63
N ILE A 24 -12.49 -20.55 -16.87
CA ILE A 24 -11.10 -20.66 -17.31
C ILE A 24 -10.41 -19.29 -17.20
N GLY A 25 -11.04 -18.20 -17.64
CA GLY A 25 -10.50 -16.85 -17.50
C GLY A 25 -10.24 -16.45 -16.04
N HIS A 26 -11.16 -16.80 -15.13
CA HIS A 26 -11.03 -16.53 -13.70
C HIS A 26 -9.81 -17.24 -13.08
N PHE A 27 -9.54 -18.48 -13.48
CA PHE A 27 -8.40 -19.26 -12.97
C PHE A 27 -7.11 -19.11 -13.78
N ALA A 28 -7.19 -18.70 -15.05
CA ALA A 28 -6.03 -18.47 -15.93
C ALA A 28 -5.35 -17.12 -15.64
N ILE A 29 -6.11 -16.14 -15.14
CA ILE A 29 -5.52 -14.92 -14.60
C ILE A 29 -4.89 -15.29 -13.26
N LYS A 30 -3.60 -15.64 -13.29
CA LYS A 30 -2.78 -15.59 -12.08
C LYS A 30 -2.99 -14.20 -11.51
N LYS A 31 -3.51 -14.09 -10.29
CA LYS A 31 -3.44 -12.85 -9.51
C LYS A 31 -1.96 -12.54 -9.30
N THR A 32 -1.32 -11.96 -10.30
CA THR A 32 -0.27 -11.00 -10.05
C THR A 32 -1.00 -9.86 -9.35
N THR A 33 -1.11 -9.99 -8.02
CA THR A 33 -0.93 -8.82 -7.18
C THR A 33 0.17 -8.04 -7.86
N SER A 34 -0.15 -6.84 -8.36
CA SER A 34 0.82 -5.89 -8.91
C SER A 34 1.71 -5.49 -7.75
N SER A 35 2.53 -6.45 -7.39
CA SER A 35 3.46 -6.44 -6.30
C SER A 35 4.60 -5.70 -6.98
N THR A 36 4.73 -4.40 -6.70
CA THR A 36 5.96 -3.62 -6.85
C THR A 36 7.06 -4.22 -5.94
N THR A 37 7.11 -5.54 -5.85
CA THR A 37 7.73 -6.34 -4.80
C THR A 37 9.04 -6.90 -5.32
N GLY A 38 9.19 -7.13 -6.63
CA GLY A 38 10.44 -7.64 -7.18
C GLY A 38 11.67 -6.72 -6.97
N LYS A 39 11.48 -5.39 -6.92
CA LYS A 39 12.63 -4.46 -6.74
C LYS A 39 13.07 -4.32 -5.29
N TYR A 40 12.21 -4.67 -4.32
CA TYR A 40 12.47 -4.50 -2.88
C TYR A 40 12.31 -5.80 -2.08
N ASP A 41 12.13 -6.94 -2.76
CA ASP A 41 11.93 -8.26 -2.16
C ASP A 41 13.11 -8.65 -1.27
N TYR A 42 14.33 -8.24 -1.66
CA TYR A 42 15.54 -8.45 -0.87
C TYR A 42 15.54 -7.69 0.47
N LEU A 43 14.82 -6.56 0.58
CA LEU A 43 14.67 -5.80 1.82
C LEU A 43 13.66 -6.45 2.78
N THR A 44 12.71 -7.20 2.24
CA THR A 44 11.61 -7.81 3.00
C THR A 44 11.78 -9.32 3.19
N ARG A 45 12.83 -9.93 2.61
CA ARG A 45 13.08 -11.38 2.68
C ARG A 45 13.25 -11.93 4.11
N ASN A 46 13.56 -11.07 5.08
CA ASN A 46 13.64 -11.39 6.51
C ASN A 46 12.59 -10.62 7.35
N ALA A 47 11.69 -9.88 6.72
CA ALA A 47 10.67 -9.11 7.41
C ALA A 47 9.54 -10.05 7.80
N ASP A 48 9.33 -10.22 9.11
CA ASP A 48 8.18 -10.93 9.64
C ASP A 48 6.89 -10.27 9.13
N GLN A 49 6.10 -11.04 8.37
CA GLN A 49 4.89 -10.57 7.71
C GLN A 49 3.86 -10.04 8.72
N GLN A 50 3.88 -10.55 9.96
CA GLN A 50 3.01 -10.05 11.04
C GLN A 50 3.41 -8.64 11.51
N ASN A 51 4.72 -8.35 11.57
CA ASN A 51 5.24 -7.03 11.93
C ASN A 51 4.97 -6.00 10.81
N TYR A 52 5.00 -6.43 9.55
CA TYR A 52 4.67 -5.56 8.41
C TYR A 52 3.21 -5.07 8.47
N GLN A 53 2.25 -5.97 8.70
CA GLN A 53 0.83 -5.56 8.74
C GLN A 53 0.52 -4.69 9.96
N THR A 54 1.18 -4.96 11.09
CA THR A 54 1.07 -4.12 12.29
C THR A 54 1.66 -2.73 12.04
N PHE A 55 2.79 -2.64 11.33
CA PHE A 55 3.42 -1.37 10.94
C PHE A 55 2.56 -0.57 9.95
N ILE A 56 2.04 -1.19 8.89
CA ILE A 56 1.19 -0.48 7.93
C ILE A 56 -0.12 0.00 8.59
N SER A 57 -0.71 -0.80 9.48
CA SER A 57 -1.94 -0.41 10.18
C SER A 57 -1.73 0.66 11.26
N SER A 58 -0.50 0.83 11.77
CA SER A 58 -0.18 1.90 12.73
C SER A 58 0.01 3.26 12.07
N ILE A 59 0.25 3.32 10.76
CA ILE A 59 0.36 4.57 10.01
C ILE A 59 -1.04 5.16 9.78
N GLN A 60 -1.35 6.26 10.47
CA GLN A 60 -2.64 6.95 10.39
C GLN A 60 -2.52 8.27 9.63
N SER A 61 -3.37 8.49 8.62
CA SER A 61 -3.39 9.72 7.81
C SER A 61 -3.63 10.99 8.64
N ALA A 62 -4.47 10.92 9.67
CA ALA A 62 -4.74 12.02 10.58
C ALA A 62 -3.47 12.52 11.30
N ASN A 63 -2.57 11.59 11.69
CA ASN A 63 -1.31 11.93 12.32
C ASN A 63 -0.34 12.59 11.31
N ILE A 64 -0.33 12.12 10.06
CA ILE A 64 0.46 12.73 8.99
C ILE A 64 -0.01 14.17 8.73
N GLU A 65 -1.32 14.40 8.64
CA GLU A 65 -1.90 15.72 8.43
C GLU A 65 -1.58 16.68 9.58
N ALA A 66 -1.79 16.23 10.83
CA ALA A 66 -1.48 17.03 12.01
C ALA A 66 0.01 17.41 12.07
N ASN A 67 0.90 16.45 11.76
CA ASN A 67 2.34 16.68 11.72
C ASN A 67 2.74 17.65 10.60
N LEU A 68 2.15 17.51 9.41
CA LEU A 68 2.43 18.40 8.30
C LEU A 68 1.98 19.83 8.61
N LYS A 69 0.81 19.99 9.22
CA LYS A 69 0.29 21.31 9.64
C LYS A 69 1.20 21.97 10.67
N ASP A 70 1.72 21.21 11.63
CA ASP A 70 2.65 21.71 12.65
C ASP A 70 3.99 22.15 12.03
N LEU A 71 4.62 21.26 11.25
CA LEU A 71 5.93 21.49 10.63
C LEU A 71 5.90 22.62 9.59
N THR A 72 4.76 22.87 8.92
CA THR A 72 4.64 23.93 7.89
C THR A 72 4.06 25.23 8.42
N SER A 73 3.78 25.33 9.72
CA SER A 73 3.17 26.53 10.32
C SER A 73 4.01 27.80 10.18
N ARG A 74 5.32 27.68 9.95
CA ARG A 74 6.26 28.79 9.80
C ARG A 74 7.32 28.47 8.73
N PRO A 75 7.86 29.48 8.03
CA PRO A 75 9.03 29.29 7.18
C PRO A 75 10.26 28.88 8.01
N HIS A 76 10.90 27.78 7.64
CA HIS A 76 12.05 27.19 8.34
C HIS A 76 13.23 27.04 7.36
N MET A 77 13.74 28.15 6.84
CA MET A 77 14.93 28.09 5.97
C MET A 77 16.17 27.66 6.75
N ALA A 78 17.03 26.89 6.07
CA ALA A 78 18.28 26.38 6.63
C ALA A 78 19.12 27.49 7.27
N GLY A 79 19.57 27.25 8.51
CA GLY A 79 20.44 28.18 9.24
C GLY A 79 19.72 29.36 9.90
N LEU A 80 18.40 29.46 9.81
CA LEU A 80 17.60 30.37 10.63
C LEU A 80 17.22 29.72 11.97
N PRO A 81 16.85 30.53 13.00
CA PRO A 81 16.40 29.99 14.29
C PRO A 81 15.24 28.98 14.17
N GLU A 82 14.36 29.15 13.18
CA GLU A 82 13.16 28.33 13.03
C GLU A 82 13.44 26.94 12.45
N ASP A 83 14.56 26.80 11.74
CA ASP A 83 15.12 25.51 11.33
C ASP A 83 15.61 24.72 12.56
N LEU A 84 16.34 25.37 13.47
CA LEU A 84 16.76 24.76 14.73
C LEU A 84 15.56 24.38 15.62
N ALA A 85 14.55 25.25 15.70
CA ALA A 85 13.32 24.96 16.44
C ALA A 85 12.62 23.71 15.90
N SER A 86 12.52 23.58 14.57
CA SER A 86 11.93 22.41 13.91
C SER A 86 12.75 21.13 14.18
N ALA A 87 14.08 21.23 14.12
CA ALA A 87 14.97 20.11 14.43
C ALA A 87 14.82 19.62 15.89
N ILE A 88 14.72 20.54 16.85
CA ILE A 88 14.50 20.22 18.27
C ILE A 88 13.16 19.49 18.45
N VAL A 89 12.09 19.95 17.80
CA VAL A 89 10.78 19.29 17.86
C VAL A 89 10.85 17.85 17.35
N ILE A 90 11.55 17.62 16.24
CA ILE A 90 11.75 16.27 15.68
C ILE A 90 12.58 15.40 16.63
N GLU A 91 13.68 15.93 17.19
CA GLU A 91 14.53 15.22 18.15
C GLU A 91 13.72 14.76 19.37
N GLN A 92 12.90 15.65 19.94
CA GLN A 92 12.06 15.31 21.09
C GLN A 92 11.02 14.23 20.75
N ARG A 93 10.40 14.30 19.57
CA ARG A 93 9.45 13.27 19.12
C ARG A 93 10.13 11.90 19.02
N TRP A 94 11.31 11.84 18.43
CA TRP A 94 12.07 10.59 18.33
C TRP A 94 12.45 10.00 19.69
N ILE A 95 12.88 10.85 20.64
CA ILE A 95 13.19 10.41 22.01
C ILE A 95 11.93 9.87 22.70
N ASN A 96 10.80 10.57 22.56
CA ASN A 96 9.52 10.14 23.13
C ASN A 96 9.02 8.82 22.52
N ASP A 97 9.30 8.59 21.24
CA ASP A 97 9.00 7.34 20.53
C ASP A 97 9.99 6.21 20.89
N GLY A 98 10.97 6.48 21.77
CA GLY A 98 11.91 5.49 22.31
C GLY A 98 13.21 5.36 21.51
N LEU A 99 13.49 6.26 20.56
CA LEU A 99 14.75 6.26 19.81
C LEU A 99 15.87 6.87 20.64
N LYS A 100 17.05 6.23 20.62
CA LYS A 100 18.26 6.73 21.27
C LYS A 100 18.96 7.71 20.34
N VAL A 101 18.97 8.98 20.70
CA VAL A 101 19.71 10.01 19.96
C VAL A 101 21.18 9.96 20.38
N THR A 102 22.06 9.56 19.48
CA THR A 102 23.51 9.65 19.67
C THR A 102 24.02 10.97 19.11
N LYS A 103 24.72 11.77 19.92
CA LYS A 103 25.35 13.00 19.42
C LYS A 103 26.47 12.64 18.43
N PRO A 104 26.61 13.37 17.31
CA PRO A 104 27.79 13.24 16.46
C PRO A 104 29.03 13.60 17.27
N LYS A 105 30.13 12.84 17.04
CA LYS A 105 31.44 13.10 17.64
C LYS A 105 32.07 14.37 17.11
#